data_AF-F1Q506-F1
#
_entry.id   AF-F1Q506-F1
#
_cell.length_a   1.000
_cell.length_b   1.000
_cell.length_c   1.000
_cell.angle_alpha   90.00
_cell.angle_beta   90.00
_cell.angle_gamma   90.00
#
_symmetry.space_group_name_H-M   'P 1'
#
loop_
_entity.id
_entity.type
_entity.pdbx_description
1 polymer ?
#
loop_
_entity_poly.entity_id
_entity_poly.type
_entity_poly.pdbx_seq_one_letter_code
_entity_poly.pdbx_strand_id
1 'polypeptide(L)'
;MDNTSFEKREFISVWVRDPQVHKEDFWHTYISYEICLHTNSMCFRKKTSCVRRRYSEFVWLRHKLQDNALLIELPKLPPWNPFFNLNNEFHITQRMQGLQQFLEAVLQTPLLLSDSRLHLFLQSQLSIAKMDACAQGHTHYTVAQAIQRCGGEARFPVEEQHQEDSKTCCDSDCDSTTSSGLGCSIEPATLVEQDLSHNERFAHEFQATNPEAELCSSLSSSPHGHSVI
;
A
#
# COMPACT_ATOMS: atom_id res chain seq x y z
N MET A 1 31.87 27.53 -23.78
CA MET A 1 31.04 26.37 -24.21
C MET A 1 29.87 26.37 -23.26
N ASP A 2 28.81 27.03 -23.67
CA ASP A 2 27.69 27.31 -22.78
C ASP A 2 26.80 26.07 -22.83
N ASN A 3 27.01 25.16 -21.88
CA ASN A 3 26.17 24.00 -21.67
C ASN A 3 24.85 24.47 -21.06
N THR A 4 23.93 24.95 -21.91
CA THR A 4 22.51 25.06 -21.57
C THR A 4 21.96 23.64 -21.45
N SER A 5 22.10 23.05 -20.27
CA SER A 5 21.33 21.87 -19.87
C SER A 5 19.85 22.27 -19.93
N PHE A 6 19.12 21.67 -20.87
CA PHE A 6 17.65 21.73 -20.87
C PHE A 6 17.14 20.95 -19.65
N GLU A 7 17.18 21.56 -18.48
CA GLU A 7 16.55 21.01 -17.28
C GLU A 7 15.04 21.07 -17.48
N LYS A 8 14.45 19.93 -17.83
CA LYS A 8 12.99 19.79 -17.87
C LYS A 8 12.46 20.08 -16.47
N ARG A 9 11.63 21.12 -16.33
CA ARG A 9 10.95 21.48 -15.07
C ARG A 9 10.25 20.25 -14.47
N GLU A 10 10.43 20.05 -13.18
CA GLU A 10 9.77 18.97 -12.44
C GLU A 10 8.25 19.22 -12.37
N PHE A 11 7.46 18.16 -12.57
CA PHE A 11 6.01 18.18 -12.48
C PHE A 11 5.49 16.89 -11.83
N ILE A 12 4.41 17.02 -11.08
CA ILE A 12 3.60 15.90 -10.58
C ILE A 12 2.16 16.20 -10.96
N SER A 13 1.57 15.33 -11.78
CA SER A 13 0.16 15.41 -12.19
C SER A 13 -0.59 14.22 -11.65
N VAL A 14 -1.76 14.48 -11.06
CA VAL A 14 -2.63 13.45 -10.49
C VAL A 14 -4.06 13.66 -10.99
N TRP A 15 -4.76 12.56 -11.27
CA TRP A 15 -6.17 12.57 -11.64
C TRP A 15 -6.92 11.55 -10.80
N VAL A 16 -8.13 11.89 -10.36
CA VAL A 16 -9.05 10.94 -9.72
C VAL A 16 -10.27 10.82 -10.63
N ARG A 17 -10.52 9.61 -11.12
CA ARG A 17 -11.48 9.36 -12.20
C ARG A 17 -12.13 7.99 -12.08
N ASP A 18 -12.92 7.64 -13.10
CA ASP A 18 -13.54 6.33 -13.29
C ASP A 18 -14.14 5.75 -11.99
N PRO A 19 -15.18 6.39 -11.42
CA PRO A 19 -15.83 5.88 -10.23
C PRO A 19 -16.49 4.54 -10.53
N GLN A 20 -16.15 3.50 -9.77
CA GLN A 20 -16.73 2.16 -9.93
C GLN A 20 -17.38 1.71 -8.63
N VAL A 21 -18.58 1.15 -8.75
CA VAL A 21 -19.30 0.52 -7.65
C VAL A 21 -18.86 -0.94 -7.53
N HIS A 22 -18.40 -1.30 -6.33
CA HIS A 22 -17.97 -2.65 -5.96
C HIS A 22 -19.06 -3.23 -5.07
N LYS A 23 -19.57 -4.41 -5.43
CA LYS A 23 -20.54 -5.17 -4.64
C LYS A 23 -19.83 -6.43 -4.14
N GLU A 24 -19.39 -6.39 -2.89
CA GLU A 24 -18.83 -7.59 -2.24
C GLU A 24 -19.98 -8.46 -1.71
N ASP A 25 -20.91 -7.85 -0.97
CA ASP A 25 -22.17 -8.44 -0.51
C ASP A 25 -23.26 -7.35 -0.44
N PHE A 26 -24.50 -7.72 -0.09
CA PHE A 26 -25.63 -6.79 0.07
C PHE A 26 -25.33 -5.58 0.98
N TRP A 27 -24.51 -5.76 2.02
CA TRP A 27 -24.16 -4.70 2.98
C TRP A 27 -22.83 -4.02 2.69
N HIS A 28 -21.98 -4.64 1.86
CA HIS A 28 -20.60 -4.19 1.62
C HIS A 28 -20.45 -3.60 0.22
N THR A 29 -21.44 -2.80 -0.21
CA THR A 29 -21.33 -2.04 -1.44
C THR A 29 -20.55 -0.75 -1.18
N TYR A 30 -19.52 -0.49 -1.98
CA TYR A 30 -18.73 0.74 -1.89
C TYR A 30 -18.33 1.26 -3.26
N ILE A 31 -17.88 2.52 -3.31
CA ILE A 31 -17.34 3.13 -4.53
C ILE A 31 -15.83 3.31 -4.40
N SER A 32 -15.09 2.93 -5.44
CA SER A 32 -13.66 3.23 -5.58
C SER A 32 -13.42 4.11 -6.79
N TYR A 33 -12.32 4.84 -6.75
CA TYR A 33 -11.88 5.75 -7.81
C TYR A 33 -10.54 5.28 -8.34
N GLU A 34 -10.34 5.39 -9.65
CA GLU A 34 -9.02 5.26 -10.24
C GLU A 34 -8.21 6.53 -9.95
N ILE A 35 -7.03 6.36 -9.37
CA ILE A 35 -6.04 7.42 -9.19
C ILE A 35 -4.95 7.19 -10.22
N CYS A 36 -4.73 8.16 -11.09
CA CYS A 36 -3.64 8.15 -12.06
C CYS A 36 -2.60 9.19 -11.69
N LEU A 37 -1.34 8.80 -11.66
CA LEU A 37 -0.21 9.69 -11.41
C LEU A 37 0.72 9.68 -12.63
N HIS A 38 1.16 10.86 -13.06
CA HIS A 38 2.20 11.05 -14.06
C HIS A 38 3.19 12.11 -13.58
N THR A 39 4.47 11.79 -13.57
CA THR A 39 5.50 12.68 -13.02
C THR A 39 6.86 12.40 -13.62
N ASN A 40 7.71 13.42 -13.69
CA ASN A 40 9.16 13.26 -13.88
C ASN A 40 9.94 13.34 -12.55
N SER A 41 9.29 13.67 -11.44
CA SER A 41 9.88 13.84 -10.10
C SER A 41 10.71 12.65 -9.63
N MET A 42 11.81 12.95 -8.95
CA MET A 42 12.67 11.93 -8.33
C MET A 42 12.10 11.41 -7.01
N CYS A 43 11.10 12.08 -6.42
CA CYS A 43 10.38 11.57 -5.25
C CYS A 43 9.62 10.28 -5.56
N PHE A 44 9.22 10.05 -6.83
CA PHE A 44 8.41 8.92 -7.23
C PHE A 44 9.23 7.84 -7.94
N ARG A 45 9.00 6.58 -7.54
CA ARG A 45 9.70 5.44 -8.13
C ARG A 45 9.16 5.08 -9.51
N LYS A 46 7.83 5.05 -9.67
CA LYS A 46 7.19 4.91 -11.00
C LYS A 46 6.89 6.30 -11.55
N LYS A 47 7.20 6.53 -12.84
CA LYS A 47 6.86 7.79 -13.53
C LYS A 47 5.39 7.86 -13.92
N THR A 48 4.74 6.70 -14.03
CA THR A 48 3.30 6.56 -14.20
C THR A 48 2.76 5.46 -13.30
N SER A 49 1.64 5.68 -12.62
CA SER A 49 0.91 4.65 -11.88
C SER A 49 -0.59 4.85 -11.97
N CYS A 50 -1.34 3.75 -11.96
CA CYS A 50 -2.79 3.73 -11.82
C CYS A 50 -3.16 2.75 -10.71
N VAL A 51 -3.88 3.22 -9.70
CA VAL A 51 -4.33 2.44 -8.55
C VAL A 51 -5.81 2.70 -8.29
N ARG A 52 -6.52 1.77 -7.65
CA ARG A 52 -7.91 2.00 -7.25
C ARG A 52 -8.03 2.14 -5.75
N ARG A 53 -8.67 3.21 -5.28
CA ARG A 53 -8.85 3.49 -3.85
C ARG A 53 -10.27 3.95 -3.52
N ARG A 54 -10.82 3.54 -2.38
CA ARG A 54 -12.10 4.02 -1.84
C ARG A 54 -11.90 5.17 -0.86
N TYR A 55 -12.95 5.95 -0.62
CA TYR A 55 -12.91 7.15 0.24
C TYR A 55 -12.32 6.87 1.64
N SER A 56 -12.65 5.74 2.28
CA SER A 56 -12.11 5.41 3.60
C SER A 56 -10.60 5.20 3.61
N GLU A 57 -10.00 4.78 2.48
CA GLU A 57 -8.53 4.69 2.36
C GLU A 57 -7.89 6.08 2.28
N PHE A 58 -8.56 7.05 1.66
CA PHE A 58 -8.11 8.45 1.71
C PHE A 58 -8.19 9.04 3.12
N VAL A 59 -9.26 8.70 3.86
CA VAL A 59 -9.39 9.08 5.27
C VAL A 59 -8.22 8.52 6.06
N TRP A 60 -7.91 7.22 5.92
CA TRP A 60 -6.74 6.61 6.54
C TRP A 60 -5.43 7.33 6.16
N LEU A 61 -5.23 7.61 4.88
CA LEU A 61 -4.02 8.28 4.40
C LEU A 61 -3.87 9.66 5.06
N ARG A 62 -4.94 10.47 5.09
CA ARG A 62 -4.90 11.80 5.69
C ARG A 62 -4.52 11.74 7.17
N HIS A 63 -5.06 10.80 7.93
CA HIS A 63 -4.69 10.61 9.34
C HIS A 63 -3.20 10.27 9.49
N LYS A 64 -2.71 9.30 8.71
CA LYS A 64 -1.30 8.87 8.77
C LYS A 64 -0.32 9.97 8.37
N LEU A 65 -0.68 10.80 7.39
CA LEU A 65 0.10 11.99 7.03
C LEU A 65 0.10 13.03 8.17
N GLN A 66 -1.02 13.21 8.86
CA GLN A 66 -1.13 14.16 9.98
C GLN A 66 -0.26 13.76 11.15
N ASP A 67 -0.23 12.47 11.48
CA ASP A 67 0.61 11.91 12.55
C ASP A 67 2.10 12.21 12.31
N ASN A 68 2.54 12.21 11.05
CA ASN A 68 3.93 12.48 10.67
C ASN A 68 4.25 13.97 10.46
N ALA A 69 3.24 14.81 10.27
CA ALA A 69 3.40 16.23 9.94
C ALA A 69 2.58 17.11 10.90
N LEU A 70 2.80 16.94 12.21
CA LEU A 70 2.01 17.58 13.28
C LEU A 70 1.91 19.11 13.19
N LEU A 71 2.90 19.77 12.57
CA LEU A 71 2.95 21.23 12.42
C LEU A 71 2.34 21.74 11.11
N ILE A 72 1.91 20.85 10.21
CA ILE A 72 1.36 21.21 8.90
C ILE A 72 -0.15 21.04 8.93
N GLU A 73 -0.88 22.07 8.47
CA GLU A 73 -2.30 21.95 8.19
C GLU A 73 -2.49 21.14 6.91
N LEU A 74 -2.93 19.89 7.05
CA LEU A 74 -3.19 19.02 5.90
C LEU A 74 -4.47 19.43 5.14
N PRO A 75 -4.45 19.37 3.79
CA PRO A 75 -5.62 19.59 2.98
C PRO A 75 -6.83 18.79 3.47
N LYS A 76 -8.00 19.40 3.43
CA LYS A 76 -9.24 18.75 3.87
C LYS A 76 -9.71 17.78 2.78
N LEU A 77 -10.19 16.62 3.20
CA LEU A 77 -10.92 15.72 2.31
C LEU A 77 -12.31 16.29 2.02
N PRO A 78 -12.96 15.88 0.91
CA PRO A 78 -14.38 16.17 0.74
C PRO A 78 -15.14 15.66 1.96
N PRO A 79 -16.10 16.43 2.50
CA PRO A 79 -16.74 16.10 3.76
C PRO A 79 -17.37 14.72 3.71
N TRP A 80 -17.28 14.00 4.83
CA TRP A 80 -18.07 12.79 4.98
C TRP A 80 -19.54 13.17 4.91
N ASN A 81 -20.29 12.46 4.06
CA ASN A 81 -21.72 12.69 3.86
C ASN A 81 -22.45 11.41 4.29
N PRO A 82 -23.21 11.43 5.41
CA PRO A 82 -23.99 10.27 5.85
C PRO A 82 -25.09 9.89 4.85
N PHE A 83 -25.54 10.84 4.02
CA PHE A 83 -26.53 10.62 2.96
C PHE A 83 -25.86 10.46 1.58
N PHE A 84 -24.63 9.94 1.53
CA PHE A 84 -23.93 9.70 0.28
C PHE A 84 -24.63 8.60 -0.53
N ASN A 85 -25.44 9.03 -1.48
CA ASN A 85 -26.08 8.13 -2.43
C ASN A 85 -25.10 7.66 -3.54
N LEU A 86 -24.82 6.36 -3.59
CA LEU A 86 -23.98 5.69 -4.60
C LEU A 86 -24.56 5.74 -6.03
N ASN A 87 -25.83 6.11 -6.19
CA ASN A 87 -26.50 6.26 -7.48
C ASN A 87 -26.63 7.74 -7.91
N ASN A 88 -26.17 8.69 -7.09
CA ASN A 88 -26.24 10.11 -7.41
C ASN A 88 -24.92 10.58 -8.04
N GLU A 89 -24.92 10.78 -9.36
CA GLU A 89 -23.76 11.24 -10.12
C GLU A 89 -23.18 12.57 -9.61
N PHE A 90 -24.02 13.48 -9.09
CA PHE A 90 -23.55 14.74 -8.51
C PHE A 90 -22.71 14.47 -7.25
N HIS A 91 -23.18 13.60 -6.34
CA HIS A 91 -22.42 13.24 -5.14
C HIS A 91 -21.09 12.58 -5.49
N ILE A 92 -21.11 11.65 -6.44
CA ILE A 92 -19.92 10.92 -6.91
C ILE A 92 -18.91 11.91 -7.50
N THR A 93 -19.37 12.79 -8.39
CA THR A 93 -18.51 13.78 -9.06
C THR A 93 -17.92 14.78 -8.07
N GLN A 94 -18.72 15.30 -7.14
CA GLN A 94 -18.23 16.22 -6.10
C GLN A 94 -17.18 15.55 -5.20
N ARG A 95 -17.42 14.30 -4.79
CA ARG A 95 -16.44 13.54 -4.00
C ARG A 95 -15.17 13.30 -4.81
N MET A 96 -15.29 12.86 -6.06
CA MET A 96 -14.15 12.62 -6.96
C MET A 96 -13.29 13.87 -7.14
N GLN A 97 -13.90 15.03 -7.41
CA GLN A 97 -13.21 16.32 -7.54
C GLN A 97 -12.49 16.70 -6.23
N GLY A 98 -13.16 16.57 -5.08
CA GLY A 98 -12.54 16.85 -3.78
C GLY A 98 -11.37 15.91 -3.46
N LEU A 99 -11.45 14.63 -3.84
CA LEU A 99 -10.35 13.68 -3.70
C LEU A 99 -9.15 14.06 -4.59
N GLN A 100 -9.40 14.55 -5.81
CA GLN A 100 -8.33 15.05 -6.69
C GLN A 100 -7.66 16.28 -6.09
N GLN A 101 -8.43 17.27 -5.66
CA GLN A 101 -7.92 18.50 -5.03
C GLN A 101 -7.09 18.20 -3.77
N PHE A 102 -7.54 17.23 -2.96
CA PHE A 102 -6.79 16.76 -1.80
C PHE A 102 -5.40 16.22 -2.21
N LEU A 103 -5.34 15.35 -3.22
CA LEU A 103 -4.06 14.79 -3.69
C LEU A 103 -3.18 15.86 -4.33
N GLU A 104 -3.74 16.73 -5.18
CA GLU A 104 -3.02 17.84 -5.79
C GLU A 104 -2.34 18.69 -4.70
N ALA A 105 -3.06 19.07 -3.65
CA ALA A 105 -2.52 19.86 -2.55
C ALA A 105 -1.47 19.10 -1.71
N VAL A 106 -1.70 17.81 -1.42
CA VAL A 106 -0.72 16.97 -0.71
C VAL A 106 0.59 16.87 -1.51
N LEU A 107 0.50 16.68 -2.83
CA LEU A 107 1.65 16.52 -3.72
C LEU A 107 2.45 17.81 -3.95
N GLN A 108 1.89 18.98 -3.64
CA GLN A 108 2.62 20.25 -3.62
C GLN A 108 3.43 20.48 -2.35
N THR A 109 3.31 19.62 -1.32
CA THR A 109 4.01 19.80 -0.03
C THR A 109 5.20 18.85 0.08
N PRO A 110 6.46 19.34 -0.03
CA PRO A 110 7.65 18.47 -0.08
C PRO A 110 7.82 17.54 1.11
N LEU A 111 7.43 17.97 2.33
CA LEU A 111 7.52 17.13 3.52
C LEU A 111 6.64 15.88 3.40
N LEU A 112 5.44 16.01 2.82
CA LEU A 112 4.50 14.90 2.65
C LEU A 112 5.00 13.89 1.61
N LEU A 113 5.78 14.35 0.62
CA LEU A 113 6.43 13.48 -0.37
C LEU A 113 7.50 12.57 0.23
N SER A 114 7.94 12.79 1.46
CA SER A 114 8.86 11.88 2.16
C SER A 114 8.17 10.67 2.80
N ASP A 115 6.84 10.69 2.93
CA ASP A 115 6.10 9.61 3.60
C ASP A 115 5.91 8.40 2.69
N SER A 116 6.44 7.25 3.11
CA SER A 116 6.33 6.00 2.34
C SER A 116 4.88 5.53 2.15
N ARG A 117 3.96 5.85 3.07
CA ARG A 117 2.53 5.49 2.95
C ARG A 117 1.86 6.23 1.82
N LEU A 118 2.26 7.47 1.53
CA LEU A 118 1.78 8.21 0.36
C LEU A 118 2.20 7.50 -0.95
N HIS A 119 3.46 7.08 -1.03
CA HIS A 119 3.98 6.36 -2.20
C HIS A 119 3.31 5.00 -2.38
N LEU A 120 3.13 4.24 -1.31
CA LEU A 120 2.42 2.96 -1.35
C LEU A 120 0.95 3.15 -1.75
N PHE A 121 0.30 4.20 -1.24
CA PHE A 121 -1.09 4.52 -1.58
C PHE A 121 -1.26 4.81 -3.08
N LEU A 122 -0.34 5.57 -3.67
CA LEU A 122 -0.40 6.02 -5.07
C LEU A 122 0.22 5.05 -6.09
N GLN A 123 1.13 4.17 -5.66
CA GLN A 123 1.95 3.35 -6.57
C GLN A 123 1.92 1.84 -6.29
N SER A 124 1.09 1.37 -5.35
CA SER A 124 0.89 -0.06 -5.05
C SER A 124 -0.60 -0.42 -4.93
N GLN A 125 -0.96 -1.70 -5.15
CA GLN A 125 -2.29 -2.25 -4.85
C GLN A 125 -2.39 -2.83 -3.42
N LEU A 126 -1.50 -2.45 -2.51
CA LEU A 126 -1.53 -2.95 -1.14
C LEU A 126 -2.78 -2.43 -0.40
N SER A 127 -3.40 -3.29 0.41
CA SER A 127 -4.44 -2.88 1.36
C SER A 127 -3.85 -1.97 2.45
N ILE A 128 -4.72 -1.23 3.17
CA ILE A 128 -4.33 -0.38 4.31
C ILE A 128 -3.37 -1.10 5.27
N ALA A 129 -3.74 -2.31 5.72
CA ALA A 129 -2.93 -3.07 6.68
C ALA A 129 -1.54 -3.41 6.13
N LYS A 130 -1.44 -3.80 4.84
CA LYS A 130 -0.17 -4.10 4.20
C LYS A 130 0.67 -2.84 3.96
N MET A 131 0.05 -1.71 3.65
CA MET A 131 0.76 -0.43 3.50
C MET A 131 1.37 0.02 4.83
N ASP A 132 0.59 -0.02 5.92
CA ASP A 132 1.05 0.38 7.25
C ASP A 132 2.17 -0.55 7.75
N ALA A 133 2.00 -1.87 7.60
CA ALA A 133 3.03 -2.85 7.94
C ALA A 133 4.31 -2.64 7.12
N CYS A 134 4.20 -2.38 5.81
CA CYS A 134 5.35 -2.15 4.95
C CYS A 134 6.09 -0.85 5.31
N ALA A 135 5.36 0.22 5.60
CA ALA A 135 5.94 1.49 6.03
C ALA A 135 6.64 1.40 7.39
N GLN A 136 6.18 0.50 8.28
CA GLN A 136 6.78 0.23 9.59
C GLN A 136 7.94 -0.78 9.54
N GLY A 137 8.23 -1.39 8.38
CA GLY A 137 9.25 -2.43 8.26
C GLY A 137 8.82 -3.82 8.76
N HIS A 138 7.52 -4.06 8.95
CA HIS A 138 6.94 -5.33 9.39
C HIS A 138 6.61 -6.29 8.22
N THR A 139 7.22 -6.09 7.05
CA THR A 139 7.02 -6.96 5.87
C THR A 139 8.35 -7.51 5.37
N HIS A 140 8.33 -8.71 4.78
CA HIS A 140 9.51 -9.32 4.16
C HIS A 140 9.99 -8.60 2.88
N TYR A 141 9.24 -7.60 2.41
CA TYR A 141 9.57 -6.79 1.25
C TYR A 141 9.65 -5.31 1.61
N THR A 142 10.45 -4.55 0.87
CA THR A 142 10.60 -3.10 1.05
C THR A 142 9.52 -2.33 0.30
N VAL A 143 9.36 -1.04 0.63
CA VAL A 143 8.50 -0.10 -0.11
C VAL A 143 8.81 -0.11 -1.61
N ALA A 144 10.10 -0.12 -1.98
CA ALA A 144 10.53 -0.15 -3.37
C ALA A 144 10.12 -1.45 -4.09
N GLN A 145 10.23 -2.59 -3.41
CA GLN A 145 9.80 -3.88 -3.94
C GLN A 145 8.27 -3.95 -4.09
N ALA A 146 7.52 -3.42 -3.11
CA ALA A 146 6.06 -3.33 -3.19
C ALA A 146 5.59 -2.52 -4.40
N ILE A 147 6.20 -1.36 -4.64
CA ILE A 147 5.88 -0.49 -5.77
C ILE A 147 6.26 -1.17 -7.09
N GLN A 148 7.42 -1.84 -7.16
CA GLN A 148 7.87 -2.53 -8.37
C GLN A 148 6.88 -3.62 -8.80
N ARG A 149 6.43 -4.47 -7.86
CA ARG A 149 5.49 -5.58 -8.11
C ARG A 149 4.13 -5.13 -8.66
N CYS A 150 3.74 -3.88 -8.42
CA CYS A 150 2.43 -3.33 -8.79
C CYS A 150 2.32 -2.95 -10.30
N GLY A 151 2.90 -3.74 -11.20
CA GLY A 151 2.87 -3.44 -12.63
C GLY A 151 3.41 -4.62 -13.44
N GLY A 152 2.51 -5.36 -14.06
CA GLY A 152 2.83 -6.52 -14.87
C GLY A 152 3.07 -7.77 -14.03
N GLU A 153 2.05 -8.62 -13.93
CA GLU A 153 2.27 -10.07 -14.01
C GLU A 153 2.88 -10.38 -15.39
N ALA A 154 4.10 -9.92 -15.66
CA ALA A 154 5.00 -10.67 -16.50
C ALA A 154 5.55 -11.76 -15.58
N ARG A 155 4.81 -12.87 -15.47
CA ARG A 155 5.31 -14.13 -14.91
C ARG A 155 6.51 -14.54 -15.77
N PHE A 156 7.70 -14.08 -15.40
CA PHE A 156 8.92 -14.82 -15.68
C PHE A 156 9.07 -15.84 -14.55
N PRO A 157 9.19 -17.14 -14.85
CA PRO A 157 9.48 -18.15 -13.84
C PRO A 157 10.75 -17.76 -13.08
N VAL A 158 10.66 -17.75 -11.75
CA VAL A 158 11.85 -17.74 -10.91
C VAL A 158 12.56 -19.05 -11.18
N GLU A 159 13.81 -18.98 -11.65
CA GLU A 159 14.71 -20.12 -11.63
C GLU A 159 14.96 -20.49 -10.17
N GLU A 160 14.36 -21.60 -9.74
CA GLU A 160 14.71 -22.25 -8.49
C GLU A 160 16.19 -22.66 -8.63
N GLN A 161 17.05 -22.08 -7.78
CA GLN A 161 18.40 -22.57 -7.61
C GLN A 161 18.30 -24.00 -7.08
N HIS A 162 18.50 -24.96 -7.98
CA HIS A 162 18.69 -26.36 -7.66
C HIS A 162 19.83 -26.48 -6.64
N GLN A 163 19.47 -26.91 -5.43
CA GLN A 163 20.41 -27.54 -4.52
C GLN A 163 20.49 -29.00 -4.94
N GLU A 164 21.44 -29.30 -5.84
CA GLU A 164 21.73 -30.65 -6.31
C GLU A 164 22.41 -31.47 -5.20
N ASP A 165 21.62 -32.28 -4.51
CA ASP A 165 22.09 -33.47 -3.81
C ASP A 165 21.76 -34.70 -4.66
N SER A 166 22.68 -35.15 -5.51
CA SER A 166 22.95 -36.58 -5.74
C SER A 166 24.00 -36.83 -6.83
N LYS A 167 25.15 -37.32 -6.37
CA LYS A 167 26.04 -38.34 -6.96
C LYS A 167 25.66 -38.79 -8.39
N THR A 168 26.58 -38.69 -9.34
CA THR A 168 27.30 -39.85 -9.94
C THR A 168 28.42 -39.38 -10.89
N CYS A 169 29.65 -39.74 -10.50
CA CYS A 169 30.88 -40.05 -11.26
C CYS A 169 31.05 -39.57 -12.72
N CYS A 170 32.13 -38.83 -12.99
CA CYS A 170 32.99 -38.98 -14.18
C CYS A 170 34.39 -38.44 -13.85
N ASP A 171 35.37 -39.33 -13.78
CA ASP A 171 36.80 -39.09 -13.55
C ASP A 171 37.48 -38.34 -14.73
N SER A 172 38.34 -37.36 -14.42
CA SER A 172 39.51 -37.03 -15.25
C SER A 172 40.53 -36.22 -14.46
N ASP A 173 41.72 -36.81 -14.35
CA ASP A 173 42.89 -36.33 -13.65
C ASP A 173 43.54 -35.12 -14.34
N CYS A 174 43.94 -34.11 -13.55
CA CYS A 174 45.05 -33.25 -13.94
C CYS A 174 45.91 -32.87 -12.72
N ASP A 175 47.13 -33.43 -12.70
CA ASP A 175 48.20 -33.10 -11.78
C ASP A 175 48.74 -31.68 -12.06
N SER A 176 48.98 -30.90 -10.99
CA SER A 176 50.29 -30.27 -10.78
C SER A 176 50.40 -29.61 -9.40
N THR A 177 51.52 -29.94 -8.78
CA THR A 177 52.00 -29.76 -7.42
C THR A 177 52.54 -28.34 -7.16
N THR A 178 52.24 -27.75 -6.01
CA THR A 178 53.23 -26.94 -5.25
C THR A 178 52.97 -27.01 -3.74
N SER A 179 54.03 -27.38 -3.03
CA SER A 179 54.26 -27.48 -1.58
C SER A 179 54.04 -26.15 -0.83
N SER A 180 53.87 -26.02 0.49
CA SER A 180 54.47 -26.71 1.64
C SER A 180 53.72 -26.30 2.93
N GLY A 181 53.79 -27.11 4.00
CA GLY A 181 53.99 -26.55 5.35
C GLY A 181 52.92 -26.78 6.43
N LEU A 182 52.91 -28.01 6.97
CA LEU A 182 52.95 -28.36 8.41
C LEU A 182 52.08 -27.63 9.47
N GLY A 183 51.35 -28.44 10.26
CA GLY A 183 51.17 -28.20 11.71
C GLY A 183 49.82 -28.58 12.31
N CYS A 184 49.77 -29.70 13.03
CA CYS A 184 48.61 -30.36 13.66
C CYS A 184 48.02 -29.73 14.95
N SER A 185 46.82 -30.24 15.29
CA SER A 185 46.26 -30.62 16.61
C SER A 185 45.03 -29.80 17.08
N ILE A 186 43.81 -30.37 17.12
CA ILE A 186 43.20 -31.25 18.18
C ILE A 186 43.00 -30.44 19.48
N GLU A 187 41.85 -30.28 20.14
CA GLU A 187 40.48 -30.86 20.09
C GLU A 187 39.50 -29.91 20.89
N PRO A 188 38.18 -30.20 20.97
CA PRO A 188 37.12 -29.28 21.41
C PRO A 188 36.67 -29.46 22.88
N ALA A 189 35.97 -28.47 23.43
CA ALA A 189 34.80 -28.60 24.32
C ALA A 189 34.51 -27.25 25.00
N THR A 190 33.26 -26.76 24.93
CA THR A 190 32.33 -26.68 26.07
C THR A 190 31.16 -25.76 25.74
N LEU A 191 29.97 -26.37 25.80
CA LEU A 191 28.65 -25.76 25.92
C LEU A 191 28.60 -24.82 27.12
N VAL A 192 28.06 -23.62 26.93
CA VAL A 192 27.37 -22.88 27.99
C VAL A 192 26.11 -22.28 27.39
N GLU A 193 24.98 -22.89 27.73
CA GLU A 193 23.64 -22.33 27.56
C GLU A 193 23.50 -21.08 28.43
N GLN A 194 22.88 -20.03 27.89
CA GLN A 194 22.33 -18.96 28.70
C GLN A 194 20.90 -18.66 28.25
N ASP A 195 19.99 -19.07 29.12
CA ASP A 195 18.57 -18.79 29.17
C ASP A 195 18.22 -17.34 28.83
N LEU A 196 17.32 -17.15 27.88
CA LEU A 196 16.46 -15.97 27.81
C LEU A 196 15.01 -16.45 27.81
N SER A 197 14.49 -16.59 29.01
CA SER A 197 13.09 -16.87 29.29
C SER A 197 12.35 -15.55 29.58
N HIS A 198 11.16 -15.43 28.98
CA HIS A 198 10.01 -14.64 29.44
C HIS A 198 10.12 -13.10 29.53
N ASN A 199 9.46 -12.43 28.59
CA ASN A 199 8.41 -11.44 28.91
C ASN A 199 7.54 -11.20 27.67
N GLU A 200 6.30 -11.72 27.68
CA GLU A 200 5.07 -10.95 27.94
C GLU A 200 4.76 -9.95 26.81
N ARG A 201 4.04 -10.35 25.76
CA ARG A 201 2.57 -10.48 25.69
C ARG A 201 1.85 -9.17 26.05
N PHE A 202 1.85 -8.23 25.09
CA PHE A 202 0.86 -7.15 25.05
C PHE A 202 0.33 -6.99 23.62
N ALA A 203 -0.63 -7.85 23.27
CA ALA A 203 -1.51 -7.61 22.13
C ALA A 203 -2.56 -6.60 22.60
N HIS A 204 -2.37 -5.32 22.27
CA HIS A 204 -3.42 -4.32 22.43
C HIS A 204 -4.44 -4.50 21.30
N GLU A 205 -5.54 -5.11 21.70
CA GLU A 205 -6.83 -5.17 21.03
C GLU A 205 -7.31 -3.74 20.68
N PHE A 206 -7.22 -3.37 19.39
CA PHE A 206 -7.96 -2.23 18.86
C PHE A 206 -9.30 -2.74 18.34
N GLN A 207 -10.30 -2.74 19.22
CA GLN A 207 -11.70 -2.79 18.84
C GLN A 207 -12.02 -1.56 18.00
N ALA A 208 -12.14 -1.75 16.69
CA ALA A 208 -12.82 -0.81 15.81
C ALA A 208 -14.30 -0.81 16.20
N THR A 209 -14.70 0.15 17.04
CA THR A 209 -16.11 0.44 17.30
C THR A 209 -16.72 0.97 16.00
N ASN A 210 -17.66 0.19 15.47
CA ASN A 210 -18.44 0.47 14.29
C ASN A 210 -19.76 1.13 14.74
N PRO A 211 -20.00 2.44 14.55
CA PRO A 211 -21.25 3.06 14.95
C PRO A 211 -22.21 3.15 13.75
N GLU A 212 -22.47 2.04 13.03
CA GLU A 212 -23.48 2.02 11.96
C GLU A 212 -24.17 0.65 11.92
N ALA A 213 -24.81 0.29 13.03
CA ALA A 213 -25.89 -0.69 13.07
C ALA A 213 -26.96 -0.11 14.01
N GLU A 214 -28.23 -0.21 13.60
CA GLU A 214 -29.41 0.40 14.21
C GLU A 214 -29.73 1.82 13.73
N LEU A 215 -30.52 1.92 12.66
CA LEU A 215 -31.62 2.89 12.47
C LEU A 215 -32.19 2.75 11.04
N CYS A 216 -32.99 1.71 10.79
CA CYS A 216 -34.10 1.73 9.82
C CYS A 216 -34.83 0.38 9.83
N SER A 217 -35.59 0.12 10.89
CA SER A 217 -36.72 -0.79 10.86
C SER A 217 -37.96 -0.02 10.44
N SER A 218 -38.60 -0.53 9.38
CA SER A 218 -40.04 -0.44 9.08
C SER A 218 -40.68 0.94 8.87
N LEU A 219 -40.75 1.37 7.60
CA LEU A 219 -41.91 2.07 7.07
C LEU A 219 -42.29 1.50 5.70
N SER A 220 -43.13 0.46 5.70
CA SER A 220 -43.95 0.10 4.55
C SER A 220 -45.26 -0.52 5.03
N SER A 221 -46.37 0.20 4.91
CA SER A 221 -47.66 -0.30 4.42
C SER A 221 -48.70 0.83 4.48
N SER A 222 -49.23 1.16 3.31
CA SER A 222 -50.30 2.14 3.07
C SER A 222 -51.64 1.70 3.67
N PRO A 223 -52.55 2.62 4.04
CA PRO A 223 -53.95 2.30 4.21
C PRO A 223 -54.67 2.34 2.86
N HIS A 224 -55.29 1.23 2.47
CA HIS A 224 -56.30 1.20 1.41
C HIS A 224 -57.51 2.02 1.83
N GLY A 225 -57.82 3.06 1.05
CA GLY A 225 -59.16 3.62 0.95
C GLY A 225 -59.80 3.12 -0.34
N HIS A 226 -60.94 2.44 -0.24
CA HIS A 226 -61.97 2.41 -1.28
C HIS A 226 -63.29 1.96 -0.65
N SER A 227 -64.32 2.76 -0.94
CA SER A 227 -65.70 2.75 -0.46
C SER A 227 -66.54 1.72 -1.21
N VAL A 228 -67.47 1.03 -0.53
CA VAL A 228 -68.69 0.47 -1.14
C VAL A 228 -69.81 0.40 -0.07
N ILE A 229 -70.90 1.15 -0.32
CA ILE A 229 -72.29 1.07 0.20
C ILE A 229 -72.53 1.27 1.69
#